data_AF-A0A3D8VLN2-F1
#
_entry.id   AF-A0A3D8VLN2-F1
#
_cell.length_a   1.000
_cell.length_b   1.000
_cell.length_c   1.000
_cell.angle_alpha   90.00
_cell.angle_beta   90.00
_cell.angle_gamma   90.00
#
_symmetry.space_group_name_H-M   'P 1'
#
loop_
_entity.id
_entity.type
_entity.pdbx_description
1 polymer ?
#
loop_
_entity_poly.entity_id
_entity_poly.type
_entity_poly.pdbx_seq_one_letter_code
_entity_poly.pdbx_strand_id
1 'polypeptide(L)'
;MPYQGQPVPTTTYPSNRAKVGDGKSVHVTVPESTTVAAGGVYELDGFIGVAMQAAVTGSGETEEIILNIEQAEFETDQISTTQDFAKGTKVYFNPSTKKLTETSESGDTEPVPYRSVGIVTEPKDANNVIHFILGPQV
;
A
#
# COMPACT_ATOMS: atom_id res chain seq x y z
N MET A 1 -5.05 -38.51 -10.27
CA MET A 1 -4.88 -39.91 -10.74
C MET A 1 -5.47 -40.00 -12.13
N PRO A 2 -4.77 -40.54 -13.14
CA PRO A 2 -5.39 -40.79 -14.45
C PRO A 2 -6.59 -41.72 -14.28
N TYR A 3 -7.69 -41.37 -14.95
CA TYR A 3 -8.98 -42.07 -14.84
C TYR A 3 -8.93 -43.43 -15.56
N GLN A 4 -9.41 -44.48 -14.90
CA GLN A 4 -9.55 -45.81 -15.51
C GLN A 4 -10.63 -45.77 -16.61
N GLY A 5 -10.22 -45.89 -17.88
CA GLY A 5 -11.11 -45.86 -19.05
C GLY A 5 -10.73 -44.84 -20.14
N GLN A 6 -9.59 -44.16 -20.03
CA GLN A 6 -9.15 -43.18 -21.02
C GLN A 6 -8.51 -43.86 -22.25
N PRO A 7 -9.01 -43.63 -23.48
CA PRO A 7 -8.53 -44.32 -24.69
C PRO A 7 -7.14 -43.85 -25.17
N VAL A 8 -6.60 -42.78 -24.60
CA VAL A 8 -5.28 -42.22 -24.93
C VAL A 8 -4.54 -41.90 -23.62
N PRO A 9 -3.23 -42.25 -23.50
CA PRO A 9 -2.42 -41.88 -22.35
C PRO A 9 -2.40 -40.36 -22.17
N THR A 10 -2.75 -39.88 -20.97
CA THR A 10 -2.59 -38.47 -20.60
C THR A 10 -1.65 -38.33 -19.42
N THR A 11 -0.76 -37.35 -19.49
CA THR A 11 0.11 -36.98 -18.38
C THR A 11 -0.54 -35.82 -17.62
N THR A 12 -0.88 -36.04 -16.35
CA THR A 12 -1.39 -34.97 -15.49
C THR A 12 -0.21 -34.27 -14.81
N TYR A 13 -0.11 -32.95 -14.97
CA TYR A 13 0.79 -32.11 -14.19
C TYR A 13 -0.01 -31.35 -13.13
N PRO A 14 0.19 -31.60 -11.82
CA PRO A 14 -0.36 -30.74 -10.79
C PRO A 14 0.37 -29.39 -10.86
N SER A 15 -0.36 -28.30 -11.07
CA SER A 15 0.18 -26.97 -10.77
C SER A 15 -0.08 -26.69 -9.29
N ASN A 16 0.98 -26.39 -8.53
CA ASN A 16 0.85 -26.09 -7.09
C ASN A 16 0.26 -24.68 -6.82
N ARG A 17 -0.44 -24.10 -7.82
CA ARG A 17 -1.04 -22.76 -7.94
C ARG A 17 -0.10 -21.72 -8.55
N ALA A 18 -0.39 -21.30 -9.79
CA ALA A 18 0.25 -20.15 -10.45
C ALA A 18 -0.26 -18.79 -9.92
N LYS A 19 -1.42 -18.79 -9.26
CA LYS A 19 -2.08 -17.62 -8.67
C LYS A 19 -2.60 -17.98 -7.29
N VAL A 20 -2.21 -17.21 -6.27
CA VAL A 20 -2.63 -17.41 -4.88
C VAL A 20 -3.78 -16.48 -4.50
N GLY A 21 -3.81 -15.27 -5.07
CA GLY A 21 -4.88 -14.29 -4.88
C GLY A 21 -4.84 -13.21 -5.96
N ASP A 22 -5.76 -12.26 -5.88
CA ASP A 22 -5.86 -11.12 -6.81
C ASP A 22 -4.90 -9.97 -6.48
N GLY A 23 -4.10 -10.11 -5.41
CA GLY A 23 -3.15 -9.07 -5.00
C GLY A 23 -3.82 -7.78 -4.51
N LYS A 24 -5.04 -7.87 -3.97
CA LYS A 24 -5.76 -6.74 -3.37
C LYS A 24 -5.31 -6.44 -1.94
N SER A 25 -4.68 -7.41 -1.29
CA SER A 25 -4.05 -7.24 0.01
C SER A 25 -2.81 -8.10 0.10
N VAL A 26 -1.92 -7.72 1.02
CA VAL A 26 -0.64 -8.39 1.24
C VAL A 26 -0.31 -8.38 2.73
N HIS A 27 0.26 -9.49 3.20
CA HIS A 27 0.83 -9.58 4.53
C HIS A 27 2.20 -8.91 4.52
N VAL A 28 2.45 -8.02 5.47
CA VAL A 28 3.70 -7.26 5.60
C VAL A 28 4.19 -7.31 7.03
N THR A 29 5.49 -7.13 7.20
CA THR A 29 6.18 -7.10 8.48
C THR A 29 6.27 -5.67 8.99
N VAL A 30 5.74 -5.42 10.18
CA VAL A 30 5.98 -4.20 10.95
C VAL A 30 7.33 -4.37 11.65
N PRO A 31 8.32 -3.49 11.39
CA PRO A 31 9.64 -3.57 12.02
C PRO A 31 9.56 -3.17 13.50
N GLU A 32 10.65 -3.40 14.24
CA GLU A 32 10.73 -3.03 15.66
C GLU A 32 10.50 -1.53 15.92
N SER A 33 10.09 -1.21 17.15
CA SER A 33 9.87 0.16 17.62
C SER A 33 8.94 1.01 16.73
N THR A 34 7.90 0.38 16.18
CA THR A 34 7.00 1.01 15.22
C THR A 34 5.56 0.93 15.73
N THR A 35 4.80 2.00 15.48
CA THR A 35 3.36 2.05 15.73
C THR A 35 2.64 2.22 14.42
N VAL A 36 1.73 1.29 14.13
CA VAL A 36 0.82 1.34 12.98
C VAL A 36 -0.60 1.51 13.50
N ALA A 37 -1.31 2.47 12.95
CA ALA A 37 -2.73 2.70 13.20
C ALA A 37 -3.56 2.06 12.09
N ALA A 38 -4.66 1.41 12.46
CA ALA A 38 -5.64 0.93 11.49
C ALA A 38 -6.21 2.11 10.69
N GLY A 39 -6.37 1.93 9.38
CA GLY A 39 -6.83 2.96 8.46
C GLY A 39 -5.75 3.94 7.99
N GLY A 40 -4.54 3.89 8.54
CA GLY A 40 -3.42 4.72 8.06
C GLY A 40 -2.78 4.17 6.79
N VAL A 41 -2.13 5.05 6.03
CA VAL A 41 -1.35 4.73 4.82
C VAL A 41 0.12 4.48 5.21
N TYR A 42 0.65 3.32 4.82
CA TYR A 42 2.00 2.90 5.18
C TYR A 42 2.74 2.29 3.99
N GLU A 43 4.05 2.50 3.98
CA GLU A 43 5.00 1.79 3.13
C GLU A 43 5.76 0.76 3.96
N LEU A 44 5.48 -0.53 3.74
CA LEU A 44 6.09 -1.67 4.46
C LEU A 44 6.43 -2.78 3.47
N ASP A 45 7.60 -3.41 3.64
CA ASP A 45 8.12 -4.46 2.75
C ASP A 45 8.08 -4.10 1.25
N GLY A 46 8.18 -2.81 0.92
CA GLY A 46 8.13 -2.28 -0.46
C GLY A 46 6.72 -2.09 -1.04
N PHE A 47 5.67 -2.42 -0.28
CA PHE A 47 4.27 -2.17 -0.64
C PHE A 47 3.76 -0.89 0.01
N ILE A 48 2.94 -0.14 -0.73
CA ILE A 48 2.21 1.03 -0.20
C ILE A 48 0.72 0.71 -0.16
N GLY A 49 0.08 0.91 0.99
CA GLY A 49 -1.34 0.61 1.15
C GLY A 49 -1.91 1.09 2.47
N VAL A 50 -3.18 0.79 2.70
CA VAL A 50 -3.90 1.12 3.94
C VAL A 50 -3.83 -0.04 4.91
N ALA A 51 -3.38 0.19 6.14
CA ALA A 51 -3.31 -0.83 7.18
C ALA A 51 -4.71 -1.25 7.65
N MET A 52 -5.01 -2.53 7.57
CA MET A 52 -6.31 -3.07 8.00
C MET A 52 -6.39 -3.34 9.51
N GLN A 53 -5.25 -3.35 10.18
CA GLN A 53 -5.11 -3.54 11.62
C GLN A 53 -4.11 -2.53 12.21
N ALA A 54 -4.22 -2.29 13.51
CA ALA A 54 -3.20 -1.59 14.27
C ALA A 54 -2.16 -2.59 14.80
N ALA A 55 -0.93 -2.13 14.98
CA ALA A 55 0.18 -2.91 15.54
C ALA A 55 1.12 -2.00 16.33
N VAL A 56 1.73 -2.53 17.38
CA VAL A 56 2.73 -1.82 18.20
C VAL A 56 3.86 -2.80 18.50
N THR A 57 5.04 -2.51 17.98
CA THR A 57 6.23 -3.34 18.19
C THR A 57 7.20 -2.65 19.15
N GLY A 58 7.72 -3.40 20.11
CA GLY A 58 8.84 -3.00 20.97
C GLY A 58 10.20 -3.21 20.30
N SER A 59 11.27 -3.10 21.09
CA SER A 59 12.64 -3.41 20.64
C SER A 59 12.81 -4.93 20.48
N GLY A 60 13.36 -5.36 19.35
CA GLY A 60 13.53 -6.77 19.00
C GLY A 60 12.24 -7.49 18.59
N GLU A 61 11.12 -6.77 18.48
CA GLU A 61 9.81 -7.34 18.14
C GLU A 61 9.41 -6.97 16.73
N THR A 62 8.73 -7.89 16.05
CA THR A 62 8.10 -7.66 14.75
C THR A 62 6.69 -8.22 14.78
N GLU A 63 5.78 -7.61 14.04
CA GLU A 63 4.41 -8.07 13.93
C GLU A 63 3.98 -8.13 12.47
N GLU A 64 3.16 -9.12 12.09
CA GLU A 64 2.62 -9.22 10.74
C GLU A 64 1.24 -8.54 10.69
N ILE A 65 1.05 -7.64 9.74
CA ILE A 65 -0.25 -6.99 9.48
C ILE A 65 -0.64 -7.12 8.01
N ILE A 66 -1.87 -6.73 7.69
CA ILE A 66 -2.36 -6.71 6.31
C ILE A 66 -2.44 -5.27 5.81
N LEU A 67 -1.82 -5.00 4.66
CA LEU A 67 -2.11 -3.80 3.87
C LEU A 67 -3.15 -4.12 2.80
N ASN A 68 -4.17 -3.27 2.68
CA ASN A 68 -4.99 -3.20 1.49
C ASN A 68 -4.25 -2.38 0.43
N ILE A 69 -3.98 -3.03 -0.70
CA ILE A 69 -3.23 -2.49 -1.84
C ILE A 69 -4.08 -2.47 -3.12
N GLU A 70 -5.40 -2.65 -2.98
CA GLU A 70 -6.34 -2.57 -4.09
C GLU A 70 -6.29 -1.17 -4.73
N GLN A 71 -6.40 -1.12 -6.06
CA GLN A 71 -6.64 0.12 -6.79
C GLN A 71 -8.08 0.58 -6.53
N ALA A 72 -8.28 1.17 -5.36
CA ALA A 72 -9.53 1.70 -4.86
C ALA A 72 -9.34 3.14 -4.39
N GLU A 73 -10.46 3.80 -4.18
CA GLU A 73 -10.50 5.11 -3.55
C GLU A 73 -10.44 4.96 -2.02
N PHE A 74 -9.57 5.74 -1.39
CA PHE A 74 -9.38 5.79 0.04
C PHE A 74 -9.54 7.22 0.55
N GLU A 75 -10.11 7.33 1.74
CA GLU A 75 -10.20 8.57 2.50
C GLU A 75 -9.05 8.64 3.52
N THR A 76 -8.40 9.79 3.66
CA THR A 76 -7.34 9.97 4.66
C THR A 76 -7.13 11.44 5.05
N ASP A 77 -6.72 11.64 6.29
CA ASP A 77 -6.21 12.91 6.85
C ASP A 77 -4.67 12.89 7.05
N GLN A 78 -4.00 11.79 6.67
CA GLN A 78 -2.55 11.59 6.83
C GLN A 78 -1.76 12.36 5.75
N ILE A 79 -2.00 13.66 5.65
CA ILE A 79 -1.49 14.55 4.61
C ILE A 79 -0.65 15.69 5.18
N SER A 80 0.13 16.31 4.30
CA SER A 80 0.85 17.55 4.57
C SER A 80 -0.12 18.74 4.50
N THR A 81 -0.76 19.08 5.62
CA THR A 81 -1.90 20.03 5.66
C THR A 81 -1.63 21.44 5.10
N THR A 82 -0.36 21.82 4.94
CA THR A 82 0.06 23.09 4.32
C THR A 82 -0.06 23.11 2.79
N GLN A 83 -0.26 21.95 2.15
CA GLN A 83 -0.40 21.78 0.70
C GLN A 83 -1.88 21.72 0.28
N ASP A 84 -2.18 21.92 -1.01
CA ASP A 84 -3.55 22.17 -1.45
C ASP A 84 -4.36 20.89 -1.68
N PHE A 85 -3.75 19.86 -2.27
CA PHE A 85 -4.39 18.62 -2.70
C PHE A 85 -5.65 18.86 -3.54
N ALA A 86 -5.48 19.56 -4.66
CA ALA A 86 -6.56 19.71 -5.64
C ALA A 86 -6.91 18.38 -6.32
N LYS A 87 -8.15 18.23 -6.78
CA LYS A 87 -8.58 17.07 -7.57
C LYS A 87 -7.70 16.88 -8.80
N GLY A 88 -7.21 15.66 -9.02
CA GLY A 88 -6.28 15.32 -10.10
C GLY A 88 -4.79 15.50 -9.75
N THR A 89 -4.45 16.05 -8.57
CA THR A 89 -3.05 16.14 -8.12
C THR A 89 -2.47 14.75 -7.85
N LYS A 90 -1.21 14.55 -8.23
CA LYS A 90 -0.45 13.34 -7.86
C LYS A 90 -0.04 13.41 -6.41
N VAL A 91 -0.12 12.27 -5.74
CA VAL A 91 0.20 12.14 -4.32
C VAL A 91 1.37 11.18 -4.14
N TYR A 92 2.29 11.56 -3.26
CA TYR A 92 3.50 10.83 -2.92
C TYR A 92 3.58 10.57 -1.42
N PHE A 93 4.27 9.51 -1.01
CA PHE A 93 4.51 9.20 0.41
C PHE A 93 5.87 9.77 0.82
N ASN A 94 5.86 10.68 1.79
CA ASN A 94 7.09 11.19 2.38
C ASN A 94 7.53 10.26 3.52
N PRO A 95 8.65 9.53 3.37
CA PRO A 95 9.08 8.56 4.37
C PRO A 95 9.62 9.19 5.65
N SER A 96 9.98 10.48 5.64
CA SER A 96 10.47 11.19 6.82
C SER A 96 9.34 11.67 7.72
N THR A 97 8.28 12.24 7.12
CA THR A 97 7.11 12.73 7.88
C THR A 97 6.02 11.69 8.05
N LYS A 98 6.11 10.57 7.31
CA LYS A 98 5.07 9.53 7.22
C LYS A 98 3.71 10.12 6.80
N LYS A 99 3.72 11.09 5.90
CA LYS A 99 2.52 11.76 5.38
C LYS A 99 2.51 11.77 3.87
N LEU A 100 1.31 11.82 3.31
CA LEU A 100 1.08 12.10 1.91
C LEU A 100 1.43 13.56 1.59
N THR A 101 1.99 13.79 0.41
CA THR A 101 2.49 15.09 -0.06
C THR A 101 2.32 15.23 -1.57
N GLU A 102 2.20 16.47 -2.05
CA GLU A 102 2.23 16.83 -3.48
C GLU A 102 3.67 16.89 -4.03
N THR A 103 4.69 16.91 -3.15
CA THR A 103 6.10 16.97 -3.54
C THR A 103 6.59 15.58 -3.95
N SER A 104 7.26 15.48 -5.09
CA SER A 104 7.72 14.19 -5.65
C SER A 104 9.07 13.71 -5.14
N GLU A 105 9.81 14.53 -4.38
CA GLU A 105 11.18 14.23 -3.93
C GLU A 105 11.53 15.02 -2.66
N SER A 106 12.66 14.67 -2.04
CA SER A 106 13.19 15.44 -0.92
C SER A 106 13.71 16.81 -1.37
N GLY A 107 13.58 17.82 -0.52
CA GLY A 107 14.05 19.19 -0.79
C GLY A 107 15.55 19.39 -0.55
N ASP A 108 16.34 18.31 -0.55
CA ASP A 108 17.77 18.34 -0.25
C ASP A 108 18.61 18.69 -1.49
N THR A 109 19.91 18.98 -1.31
CA THR A 109 20.83 19.28 -2.43
C THR A 109 20.92 18.14 -3.45
N GLU A 110 20.81 16.90 -2.98
CA GLU A 110 20.69 15.70 -3.81
C GLU A 110 19.30 15.07 -3.52
N PRO A 111 18.27 15.41 -4.32
CA PRO A 111 16.90 15.04 -4.02
C PRO A 111 16.66 13.54 -4.17
N VAL A 112 15.98 12.95 -3.18
CA VAL A 112 15.56 11.54 -3.21
C VAL A 112 14.09 11.45 -3.63
N PRO A 113 13.74 10.74 -4.72
CA PRO A 113 12.36 10.58 -5.15
C PRO A 113 11.49 9.91 -4.08
N TYR A 114 10.30 10.45 -3.86
CA TYR A 114 9.29 9.84 -2.99
C TYR A 114 8.47 8.80 -3.74
N ARG A 115 7.96 7.81 -3.01
CA ARG A 115 7.10 6.77 -3.57
C ARG A 115 5.81 7.40 -4.09
N SER A 116 5.52 7.23 -5.38
CA SER A 116 4.23 7.61 -5.95
C SER A 116 3.13 6.73 -5.34
N VAL A 117 2.08 7.37 -4.83
CA VAL A 117 0.97 6.70 -4.16
C VAL A 117 -0.26 6.65 -5.04
N GLY A 118 -0.64 7.75 -5.67
CA GLY A 118 -1.93 7.82 -6.34
C GLY A 118 -2.29 9.21 -6.86
N ILE A 119 -3.58 9.43 -7.07
CA ILE A 119 -4.14 10.70 -7.57
C ILE A 119 -5.33 11.10 -6.70
N VAL A 120 -5.39 12.38 -6.32
CA VAL A 120 -6.52 12.94 -5.57
C VAL A 120 -7.79 12.86 -6.41
N THR A 121 -8.86 12.32 -5.82
CA THR A 121 -10.18 12.16 -6.43
C THR A 121 -11.20 13.15 -5.85
N GLU A 122 -11.08 13.50 -4.57
CA GLU A 122 -11.80 14.62 -3.96
C GLU A 122 -10.81 15.54 -3.23
N PRO A 123 -10.92 16.87 -3.42
CA PRO A 123 -9.94 17.82 -2.91
C PRO A 123 -9.97 17.91 -1.38
N LYS A 124 -8.88 18.44 -0.79
CA LYS A 124 -8.79 18.65 0.65
C LYS A 124 -9.95 19.47 1.18
N ASP A 125 -10.64 18.93 2.17
CA ASP A 125 -11.76 19.60 2.83
C ASP A 125 -11.30 20.49 4.02
N ALA A 126 -12.27 21.09 4.72
CA ALA A 126 -12.00 21.94 5.89
C ALA A 126 -11.42 21.16 7.10
N ASN A 127 -11.53 19.84 7.11
CA ASN A 127 -10.98 18.96 8.14
C ASN A 127 -9.59 18.41 7.77
N ASN A 128 -9.04 18.82 6.63
CA ASN A 128 -7.80 18.29 6.06
C ASN A 128 -7.89 16.82 5.63
N VAL A 129 -9.07 16.40 5.19
CA VAL A 129 -9.32 15.07 4.62
C VAL A 129 -9.31 15.18 3.09
N ILE A 130 -8.69 14.20 2.43
CA ILE A 130 -8.75 14.02 0.97
C ILE A 130 -9.34 12.65 0.65
N HIS A 131 -9.87 12.49 -0.57
CA HIS A 131 -10.00 11.18 -1.20
C HIS A 131 -8.94 11.03 -2.29
N PHE A 132 -8.38 9.85 -2.42
CA PHE A 132 -7.43 9.54 -3.50
C PHE A 132 -7.62 8.10 -3.99
N ILE A 133 -7.37 7.87 -5.28
CA ILE A 133 -7.26 6.52 -5.83
C ILE A 133 -5.82 6.02 -5.67
N LEU A 134 -5.64 4.87 -5.01
CA LEU A 134 -4.34 4.23 -4.88
C LEU A 134 -3.87 3.72 -6.25
N GLY A 135 -2.63 4.05 -6.61
CA GLY A 135 -1.99 3.62 -7.84
C GLY A 135 -1.60 2.13 -7.82
N PRO A 136 -1.26 1.57 -8.99
CA PRO A 136 -0.75 0.21 -9.05
C PRO A 136 0.57 0.06 -8.29
N GLN A 137 0.78 -1.11 -7.69
CA GLN A 137 2.08 -1.50 -7.15
C GLN A 137 3.07 -1.74 -8.31
N VAL A 138 4.34 -1.39 -8.12
CA VAL A 138 5.36 -1.34 -9.18
C VAL A 138 6.29 -2.54 -9.09
#